data_AF-A0A973Q5A7-F1
#
_entry.id   AF-A0A973Q5A7-F1
#
_cell.length_a   1.000
_cell.length_b   1.000
_cell.length_c   1.000
_cell.angle_alpha   90.00
_cell.angle_beta   90.00
_cell.angle_gamma   90.00
#
_symmetry.space_group_name_H-M   'P 1'
#
loop_
_entity.id
_entity.type
_entity.pdbx_description
1 polymer ?
#
loop_
_entity_poly.entity_id
_entity_poly.type
_entity_poly.pdbx_seq_one_letter_code
_entity_poly.pdbx_strand_id
1 'polypeptide(L)'
;QVPARRWADLWSRALLLTLPGAVGAPAAGTATGRLLPLGVDLHEHATAVQAQVHAVFEPADGSAALLVRASVSAPKPDTVVGAGLWQLLRPHMSLLAAAGEGRSVDVTGMPLTAEGDLVWDDAYARPGEPADAFSTARVALPTAADPVTAPLDRHPARIAVPVFLEGYTAAQEGEGLAFVLAGGELAVDTDRIPVAGPLTPEAVAKSAACVGLLRWDAGRFRVQPLAVETAVRRKPAALHAGAWAGGTADKAGAKAEKAATDAAAVLRERAGRLLRK
;
A
#
# COMPACT_ATOMS: atom_id res chain seq x y z
N GLN A 1 20.65 4.20 -8.00
CA GLN A 1 20.87 5.51 -8.65
C GLN A 1 20.03 6.54 -7.89
N VAL A 2 20.58 7.69 -7.48
CA VAL A 2 19.75 8.75 -6.87
C VAL A 2 18.80 9.25 -7.96
N PRO A 3 17.48 9.33 -7.72
CA PRO A 3 16.55 9.79 -8.74
C PRO A 3 16.81 11.26 -9.03
N ALA A 4 17.66 11.55 -10.03
CA ALA A 4 18.11 12.90 -10.38
C ALA A 4 16.94 13.88 -10.57
N ARG A 5 15.80 13.36 -11.04
CA ARG A 5 14.56 14.13 -11.25
C ARG A 5 13.84 14.52 -9.96
N ARG A 6 13.99 13.75 -8.88
CA ARG A 6 13.41 14.03 -7.56
C ARG A 6 14.40 14.70 -6.60
N TRP A 7 15.61 15.00 -7.06
CA TRP A 7 16.63 15.61 -6.22
C TRP A 7 16.25 17.03 -5.79
N ALA A 8 15.70 17.83 -6.70
CA ALA A 8 15.20 19.17 -6.40
C ALA A 8 14.05 19.14 -5.37
N ASP A 9 13.12 18.20 -5.53
CA ASP A 9 12.02 17.95 -4.62
C ASP A 9 12.50 17.58 -3.21
N LEU A 10 13.44 16.64 -3.13
CA LEU A 10 14.03 16.20 -1.86
C LEU A 10 14.85 17.30 -1.19
N TRP A 11 15.60 18.10 -1.94
CA TRP A 11 16.33 19.26 -1.41
C TRP A 11 15.39 20.33 -0.89
N SER A 12 14.34 20.65 -1.65
CA SER A 12 13.34 21.63 -1.24
C SER A 12 12.68 21.19 0.07
N ARG A 13 12.29 19.92 0.18
CA ARG A 13 11.78 19.35 1.43
C ARG A 13 12.80 19.40 2.56
N ALA A 14 14.05 19.01 2.31
CA ALA A 14 15.11 19.02 3.32
C ALA A 14 15.34 20.44 3.87
N LEU A 15 15.35 21.45 3.00
CA LEU A 15 15.45 22.86 3.39
C LEU A 15 14.24 23.31 4.22
N LEU A 16 13.01 22.93 3.82
CA LEU A 16 11.82 23.27 4.59
C LEU A 16 11.82 22.63 5.99
N LEU A 17 12.37 21.42 6.12
CA LEU A 17 12.49 20.72 7.40
C LEU A 17 13.49 21.37 8.38
N THR A 18 14.37 22.27 7.92
CA THR A 18 15.26 23.02 8.83
C THR A 18 14.57 24.22 9.47
N LEU A 19 13.38 24.61 8.99
CA LEU A 19 12.65 25.75 9.53
C LEU A 19 12.03 25.41 10.90
N PRO A 20 12.12 26.31 11.91
CA PRO A 20 11.44 26.12 13.19
C PRO A 20 9.94 25.90 13.00
N GLY A 21 9.38 24.88 13.65
CA GLY A 21 7.97 24.52 13.54
C GLY A 21 7.60 23.67 12.31
N ALA A 22 8.56 23.38 11.42
CA ALA A 22 8.34 22.49 10.27
C ALA A 22 7.91 21.08 10.69
N VAL A 23 8.40 20.59 11.84
CA VAL A 23 8.07 19.27 12.39
C VAL A 23 6.99 19.36 13.47
N GLY A 24 6.21 20.44 13.52
CA GLY A 24 5.09 20.54 14.45
C GLY A 24 4.12 19.40 14.18
N ALA A 25 4.10 18.40 15.07
CA ALA A 25 3.21 17.26 14.93
C ALA A 25 1.77 17.79 15.02
N PRO A 26 0.94 17.60 13.98
CA PRO A 26 -0.47 17.93 14.12
C PRO A 26 -1.07 17.07 15.25
N ALA A 27 -2.10 17.60 15.92
CA ALA A 27 -2.73 16.90 17.04
C ALA A 27 -3.16 15.49 16.62
N ALA A 28 -2.68 14.49 17.35
CA ALA A 28 -3.08 13.11 17.18
C ALA A 28 -4.40 12.86 17.93
N GLY A 29 -5.38 12.32 17.22
CA GLY A 29 -6.62 11.81 17.81
C GLY A 29 -6.55 10.30 18.00
N THR A 30 -7.69 9.71 18.35
CA THR A 30 -7.89 8.27 18.33
C THR A 30 -9.06 7.93 17.40
N ALA A 31 -8.97 6.79 16.73
CA ALA A 31 -9.94 6.28 15.78
C ALA A 31 -10.63 5.05 16.36
N THR A 32 -11.96 5.07 16.38
CA THR A 32 -12.81 3.93 16.70
C THR A 32 -13.84 3.76 15.60
N GLY A 33 -13.91 2.58 14.98
CA GLY A 33 -14.73 2.36 13.80
C GLY A 33 -14.26 1.16 12.98
N ARG A 34 -14.71 1.13 11.72
CA ARG A 34 -14.42 0.06 10.78
C ARG A 34 -13.43 0.53 9.72
N LEU A 35 -12.32 -0.19 9.57
CA LEU A 35 -11.33 0.02 8.52
C LEU A 35 -11.61 -0.93 7.36
N LEU A 36 -11.70 -0.40 6.15
CA LEU A 36 -11.97 -1.12 4.91
C LEU A 36 -10.75 -1.02 3.97
N PRO A 37 -9.85 -2.03 3.96
CA PRO A 37 -8.66 -2.01 3.12
C PRO A 37 -8.99 -1.95 1.61
N LEU A 38 -8.33 -1.04 0.88
CA LEU A 38 -8.42 -0.92 -0.58
C LEU A 38 -7.27 -1.62 -1.29
N GLY A 39 -6.07 -1.57 -0.71
CA GLY A 39 -4.88 -2.17 -1.29
C GLY A 39 -3.59 -1.81 -0.54
N VAL A 40 -2.48 -2.42 -0.96
CA VAL A 40 -1.18 -2.31 -0.29
C VAL A 40 -0.12 -1.75 -1.25
N ASP A 41 0.49 -0.63 -0.90
CA ASP A 41 1.72 -0.12 -1.52
C ASP A 41 2.93 -0.65 -0.74
N LEU A 42 3.81 -1.40 -1.42
CA LEU A 42 4.97 -2.04 -0.79
C LEU A 42 6.25 -1.29 -1.15
N HIS A 43 6.90 -0.73 -0.14
CA HIS A 43 8.13 0.05 -0.30
C HIS A 43 9.31 -0.80 0.14
N GLU A 44 10.17 -1.13 -0.81
CA GLU A 44 11.36 -1.93 -0.58
C GLU A 44 12.63 -1.08 -0.67
N HIS A 45 13.43 -1.12 0.40
CA HIS A 45 14.80 -0.63 0.44
C HIS A 45 15.75 -1.80 0.69
N ALA A 46 17.05 -1.61 0.44
CA ALA A 46 18.05 -2.65 0.70
C ALA A 46 18.05 -3.11 2.18
N THR A 47 17.73 -2.20 3.10
CA THR A 47 17.82 -2.43 4.56
C THR A 47 16.49 -2.39 5.31
N ALA A 48 15.39 -2.08 4.62
CA ALA A 48 14.08 -1.91 5.24
C ALA A 48 12.97 -2.24 4.25
N VAL A 49 11.83 -2.66 4.78
CA VAL A 49 10.60 -2.83 4.01
C VAL A 49 9.45 -2.18 4.77
N GLN A 50 8.50 -1.60 4.03
CA GLN A 50 7.26 -1.06 4.58
C GLN A 50 6.09 -1.52 3.70
N ALA A 51 5.02 -2.00 4.32
CA ALA A 51 3.73 -2.16 3.67
C ALA A 51 2.81 -1.04 4.16
N GLN A 52 2.31 -0.23 3.22
CA GLN A 52 1.35 0.83 3.47
C GLN A 52 -0.01 0.40 2.90
N VAL A 53 -0.96 0.18 3.78
CA VAL A 53 -2.35 -0.14 3.43
C VAL A 53 -3.12 1.17 3.27
N HIS A 54 -3.68 1.38 2.09
CA HIS A 54 -4.66 2.44 1.85
C HIS A 54 -6.05 1.90 2.12
N ALA A 55 -6.87 2.66 2.85
CA ALA A 55 -8.18 2.20 3.31
C ALA A 55 -9.19 3.34 3.39
N VAL A 56 -10.47 2.97 3.38
CA VAL A 56 -11.55 3.83 3.84
C VAL A 56 -11.81 3.50 5.31
N PHE A 57 -11.87 4.51 6.17
CA PHE A 57 -12.24 4.37 7.56
C PHE A 57 -13.65 4.90 7.78
N GLU A 58 -14.52 4.10 8.38
CA GLU A 58 -15.88 4.47 8.77
C GLU A 58 -15.93 4.65 10.29
N PRO A 59 -16.00 5.89 10.78
CA PRO A 59 -16.09 6.17 12.22
C PRO A 59 -17.32 5.55 12.87
N ALA A 60 -17.17 4.99 14.08
CA ALA A 60 -18.28 4.39 14.83
C ALA A 60 -19.33 5.41 15.29
N ASP A 61 -18.96 6.69 15.35
CA ASP A 61 -19.86 7.80 15.72
C ASP A 61 -20.77 8.25 14.57
N GLY A 62 -20.67 7.61 13.39
CA GLY A 62 -21.47 7.92 12.22
C GLY A 62 -21.04 9.19 11.47
N SER A 63 -19.89 9.77 11.80
CA SER A 63 -19.29 10.84 11.02
C SER A 63 -18.84 10.36 9.64
N ALA A 64 -18.49 11.31 8.75
CA ALA A 64 -18.12 11.00 7.37
C ALA A 64 -16.95 10.02 7.31
N ALA A 65 -17.00 9.09 6.35
CA ALA A 65 -15.89 8.19 6.08
C ALA A 65 -14.64 8.99 5.71
N LEU A 66 -13.46 8.48 6.09
CA LEU A 66 -12.17 9.14 5.89
C LEU A 66 -11.25 8.26 5.04
N LEU A 67 -10.45 8.88 4.18
CA LEU A 67 -9.31 8.20 3.59
C LEU A 67 -8.17 8.15 4.60
N VAL A 68 -7.68 6.93 4.86
CA VAL A 68 -6.60 6.70 5.82
C VAL A 68 -5.54 5.77 5.25
N ARG A 69 -4.37 5.81 5.88
CA ARG A 69 -3.25 4.91 5.61
C ARG A 69 -2.83 4.24 6.92
N ALA A 70 -2.55 2.95 6.87
CA ALA A 70 -1.92 2.23 7.96
C ALA A 70 -0.63 1.62 7.44
N SER A 71 0.50 1.90 8.11
CA SER A 71 1.81 1.45 7.64
C SER A 71 2.52 0.60 8.67
N VAL A 72 3.11 -0.51 8.23
CA VAL A 72 3.94 -1.40 9.06
C VAL A 72 5.30 -1.57 8.40
N SER A 73 6.36 -1.50 9.19
CA SER A 73 7.73 -1.53 8.68
C SER A 73 8.59 -2.52 9.46
N ALA A 74 9.57 -3.09 8.78
CA ALA A 74 10.56 -3.97 9.40
C ALA A 74 11.96 -3.73 8.83
N PRO A 75 13.02 -3.86 9.65
CA PRO A 75 14.38 -3.95 9.15
C PRO A 75 14.53 -5.24 8.33
N LYS A 76 15.34 -5.17 7.27
CA LYS A 76 15.50 -6.23 6.29
C LYS A 76 16.97 -6.39 5.88
N PRO A 77 17.51 -7.61 5.76
CA PRO A 77 18.75 -7.85 5.02
C PRO A 77 18.50 -7.81 3.51
N ASP A 78 19.43 -7.24 2.74
CA ASP A 78 19.32 -7.05 1.28
C ASP A 78 18.96 -8.33 0.48
N THR A 79 19.37 -9.50 1.00
CA THR A 79 19.07 -10.82 0.44
C THR A 79 17.62 -11.27 0.51
N VAL A 80 16.79 -10.69 1.38
CA VAL A 80 15.35 -11.03 1.47
C VAL A 80 14.58 -10.19 0.48
N VAL A 81 14.03 -10.77 -0.59
CA VAL A 81 13.30 -10.04 -1.64
C VAL A 81 11.98 -10.75 -2.01
N GLY A 82 11.12 -10.10 -2.79
CA GLY A 82 9.88 -10.69 -3.30
C GLY A 82 8.93 -11.14 -2.18
N ALA A 83 8.33 -12.33 -2.30
CA ALA A 83 7.39 -12.82 -1.28
C ALA A 83 8.02 -13.00 0.11
N GLY A 84 9.34 -13.08 0.21
CA GLY A 84 10.08 -13.12 1.47
C GLY A 84 9.86 -11.89 2.35
N LEU A 85 9.47 -10.76 1.77
CA LEU A 85 9.19 -9.51 2.47
C LEU A 85 8.05 -9.66 3.48
N TRP A 86 7.01 -10.43 3.14
CA TRP A 86 5.86 -10.63 4.02
C TRP A 86 6.23 -11.32 5.33
N GLN A 87 7.23 -12.21 5.31
CA GLN A 87 7.73 -12.88 6.53
C GLN A 87 8.24 -11.89 7.58
N LEU A 88 8.86 -10.79 7.14
CA LEU A 88 9.38 -9.76 8.04
C LEU A 88 8.25 -8.90 8.64
N LEU A 89 7.13 -8.79 7.94
CA LEU A 89 5.97 -8.00 8.34
C LEU A 89 4.91 -8.81 9.12
N ARG A 90 5.12 -10.11 9.30
CA ARG A 90 4.25 -11.02 10.08
C ARG A 90 3.99 -10.65 11.55
N PRO A 91 4.78 -9.80 12.25
CA PRO A 91 4.34 -9.30 13.55
C PRO A 91 3.01 -8.53 13.48
N HIS A 92 2.63 -8.01 12.30
CA HIS A 92 1.45 -7.17 12.10
C HIS A 92 0.39 -7.83 11.20
N MET A 93 0.03 -9.08 11.53
CA MET A 93 -0.87 -9.87 10.69
C MET A 93 -2.31 -9.41 10.69
N SER A 94 -2.82 -8.69 11.70
CA SER A 94 -4.23 -8.29 11.67
C SER A 94 -4.55 -7.34 10.52
N LEU A 95 -3.65 -6.40 10.20
CA LEU A 95 -3.77 -5.51 9.05
C LEU A 95 -3.61 -6.25 7.72
N LEU A 96 -2.52 -7.01 7.64
CA LEU A 96 -2.05 -7.61 6.40
C LEU A 96 -2.90 -8.82 5.99
N ALA A 97 -3.38 -9.61 6.95
CA ALA A 97 -4.35 -10.67 6.69
C ALA A 97 -5.68 -10.08 6.24
N ALA A 98 -6.19 -9.03 6.89
CA ALA A 98 -7.44 -8.40 6.47
C ALA A 98 -7.36 -7.86 5.04
N ALA A 99 -6.27 -7.20 4.66
CA ALA A 99 -6.05 -6.74 3.29
C ALA A 99 -5.93 -7.88 2.27
N GLY A 100 -5.31 -9.02 2.65
CA GLY A 100 -5.16 -10.18 1.77
C GLY A 100 -6.42 -11.04 1.64
N GLU A 101 -7.24 -11.12 2.69
CA GLU A 101 -8.44 -11.96 2.77
C GLU A 101 -9.73 -11.21 2.39
N GLY A 102 -9.64 -9.90 2.10
CA GLY A 102 -10.81 -9.08 1.80
C GLY A 102 -11.74 -8.95 3.00
N ARG A 103 -11.18 -8.57 4.16
CA ARG A 103 -11.92 -8.33 5.40
C ARG A 103 -11.73 -6.90 5.88
N SER A 104 -12.73 -6.40 6.61
CA SER A 104 -12.56 -5.19 7.39
C SER A 104 -11.74 -5.46 8.65
N VAL A 105 -11.30 -4.39 9.31
CA VAL A 105 -10.73 -4.42 10.65
C VAL A 105 -11.51 -3.48 11.54
N ASP A 106 -12.03 -3.99 12.65
CA ASP A 106 -12.60 -3.15 13.69
C ASP A 106 -11.46 -2.58 14.51
N VAL A 107 -11.36 -1.25 14.56
CA VAL A 107 -10.35 -0.52 15.33
C VAL A 107 -11.02 0.19 16.50
N THR A 108 -10.38 0.17 17.66
CA THR A 108 -10.89 0.82 18.87
C THR A 108 -9.77 1.61 19.53
N GLY A 109 -9.85 2.94 19.49
CA GLY A 109 -8.85 3.82 20.10
C GLY A 109 -7.48 3.85 19.41
N MET A 110 -7.38 3.41 18.15
CA MET A 110 -6.12 3.42 17.39
C MET A 110 -5.63 4.87 17.19
N PRO A 111 -4.36 5.22 17.46
CA PRO A 111 -3.90 6.58 17.22
C PRO A 111 -4.00 6.97 15.74
N LEU A 112 -4.53 8.16 15.47
CA LEU A 112 -4.76 8.71 14.13
C LEU A 112 -4.16 10.11 14.03
N THR A 113 -3.29 10.34 13.05
CA THR A 113 -2.75 11.68 12.75
C THR A 113 -3.79 12.52 12.01
N ALA A 114 -3.66 13.85 12.05
CA ALA A 114 -4.51 14.73 11.25
C ALA A 114 -4.37 14.54 9.73
N GLU A 115 -3.29 13.91 9.28
CA GLU A 115 -3.06 13.56 7.87
C GLU A 115 -3.66 12.20 7.47
N GLY A 116 -4.38 11.55 8.38
CA GLY A 116 -5.04 10.27 8.12
C GLY A 116 -4.13 9.05 8.25
N ASP A 117 -2.99 9.16 8.94
CA ASP A 117 -2.15 8.00 9.21
C ASP A 117 -2.55 7.34 10.53
N LEU A 118 -2.96 6.07 10.45
CA LEU A 118 -3.14 5.20 11.58
C LEU A 118 -1.79 4.67 12.04
N VAL A 119 -1.44 4.94 13.30
CA VAL A 119 -0.26 4.35 13.94
C VAL A 119 -0.62 2.93 14.35
N TRP A 120 -0.28 1.97 13.50
CA TRP A 120 -0.76 0.61 13.63
C TRP A 120 -0.23 -0.08 14.89
N ASP A 121 -1.14 -0.63 15.68
CA ASP A 121 -0.86 -1.55 16.79
C ASP A 121 -1.99 -2.59 16.87
N ASP A 122 -1.62 -3.86 16.73
CA ASP A 122 -2.53 -5.01 16.76
C ASP A 122 -3.37 -5.09 18.05
N ALA A 123 -2.93 -4.45 19.14
CA ALA A 123 -3.70 -4.37 20.38
C ALA A 123 -5.09 -3.71 20.17
N TYR A 124 -5.18 -2.74 19.26
CA TYR A 124 -6.39 -1.96 18.97
C TYR A 124 -7.19 -2.49 17.77
N ALA A 125 -6.77 -3.60 17.15
CA ALA A 125 -7.34 -4.11 15.91
C ALA A 125 -7.95 -5.51 16.09
N ARG A 126 -9.16 -5.72 15.55
CA ARG A 126 -9.82 -7.03 15.51
C ARG A 126 -10.34 -7.33 14.09
N PRO A 127 -10.23 -8.58 13.60
CA PRO A 127 -10.81 -8.94 12.32
C PRO A 127 -12.32 -8.64 12.30
N GLY A 128 -12.76 -7.86 11.33
CA GLY A 128 -14.17 -7.55 11.11
C GLY A 128 -14.76 -8.41 10.00
N GLU A 129 -15.92 -8.02 9.47
CA GLU A 129 -16.67 -8.74 8.43
C GLU A 129 -15.97 -8.78 7.06
N PRO A 130 -16.39 -9.68 6.14
CA PRO A 130 -15.94 -9.62 4.74
C PRO A 130 -16.18 -8.24 4.13
N ALA A 131 -15.13 -7.67 3.55
CA ALA A 131 -15.12 -6.38 2.88
C ALA A 131 -14.26 -6.47 1.62
N ASP A 132 -14.92 -6.74 0.50
CA ASP A 132 -14.26 -6.78 -0.81
C ASP A 132 -13.76 -5.38 -1.20
N ALA A 133 -12.50 -5.29 -1.64
CA ALA A 133 -11.86 -4.02 -1.93
C ALA A 133 -12.51 -3.29 -3.12
N PHE A 134 -13.00 -4.01 -4.13
CA PHE A 134 -13.64 -3.42 -5.31
C PHE A 134 -15.03 -2.88 -4.97
N SER A 135 -15.79 -3.62 -4.18
CA SER A 135 -17.09 -3.18 -3.64
C SER A 135 -16.93 -1.95 -2.75
N THR A 136 -15.92 -1.97 -1.87
CA THR A 136 -15.56 -0.82 -1.03
C THR A 136 -15.17 0.39 -1.89
N ALA A 137 -14.29 0.19 -2.87
CA ALA A 137 -13.83 1.26 -3.76
C ALA A 137 -14.95 1.85 -4.63
N ARG A 138 -15.96 1.05 -5.00
CA ARG A 138 -17.11 1.52 -5.76
C ARG A 138 -18.11 2.31 -4.92
N VAL A 139 -18.30 1.94 -3.65
CA VAL A 139 -19.37 2.50 -2.79
C VAL A 139 -18.86 3.56 -1.81
N ALA A 140 -17.77 3.29 -1.11
CA ALA A 140 -17.32 4.10 0.02
C ALA A 140 -16.23 5.12 -0.36
N LEU A 141 -15.33 4.78 -1.30
CA LEU A 141 -14.27 5.69 -1.73
C LEU A 141 -14.79 7.04 -2.28
N PRO A 142 -15.87 7.12 -3.10
CA PRO A 142 -16.35 8.40 -3.62
C PRO A 142 -16.90 9.38 -2.56
N THR A 143 -17.27 8.87 -1.38
CA THR A 143 -17.84 9.67 -0.28
C THR A 143 -16.85 9.91 0.86
N ALA A 144 -15.69 9.26 0.82
CA ALA A 144 -14.66 9.40 1.83
C ALA A 144 -13.99 10.78 1.72
N ALA A 145 -13.85 11.46 2.85
CA ALA A 145 -13.17 12.74 2.94
C ALA A 145 -11.65 12.55 3.01
N ASP A 146 -10.92 13.40 2.29
CA ASP A 146 -9.48 13.50 2.41
C ASP A 146 -9.08 14.16 3.75
N PRO A 147 -8.12 13.58 4.48
CA PRO A 147 -7.54 14.22 5.65
C PRO A 147 -6.75 15.47 5.23
N VAL A 148 -6.61 16.42 6.15
CA VAL A 148 -5.91 17.68 5.87
C VAL A 148 -4.43 17.39 5.69
N THR A 149 -3.92 17.55 4.46
CA THR A 149 -2.48 17.43 4.19
C THR A 149 -1.73 18.66 4.72
N ALA A 150 -0.76 18.43 5.61
CA ALA A 150 0.09 19.49 6.12
C ALA A 150 0.89 20.12 4.98
N PRO A 151 1.26 21.41 5.08
CA PRO A 151 1.93 22.12 4.00
C PRO A 151 3.19 21.42 3.44
N LEU A 152 3.95 20.72 4.29
CA LEU A 152 5.18 20.00 3.88
C LEU A 152 4.90 18.71 3.09
N ASP A 153 3.71 18.14 3.24
CA ASP A 153 3.32 16.89 2.58
C ASP A 153 2.46 17.11 1.33
N ARG A 154 2.14 18.38 1.01
CA ARG A 154 1.57 18.78 -0.29
C ARG A 154 2.55 18.69 -1.46
N HIS A 155 3.78 18.26 -1.20
CA HIS A 155 4.79 18.09 -2.22
C HIS A 155 4.31 17.08 -3.30
N PRO A 156 4.34 17.39 -4.60
CA PRO A 156 3.81 16.51 -5.65
C PRO A 156 4.33 15.07 -5.61
N ALA A 157 5.62 14.89 -5.29
CA ALA A 157 6.24 13.58 -5.09
C ALA A 157 5.60 12.68 -3.99
N ARG A 158 4.78 13.25 -3.08
CA ARG A 158 4.05 12.56 -2.01
C ARG A 158 2.60 12.25 -2.39
N ILE A 159 2.09 12.79 -3.50
CA ILE A 159 0.73 12.52 -3.97
C ILE A 159 0.58 11.02 -4.25
N ALA A 160 -0.38 10.41 -3.56
CA ALA A 160 -0.77 9.02 -3.64
C ALA A 160 -2.24 8.90 -3.22
N VAL A 161 -3.13 9.35 -4.10
CA VAL A 161 -4.58 9.42 -3.81
C VAL A 161 -5.24 8.13 -4.30
N PRO A 162 -5.94 7.36 -3.45
CA PRO A 162 -6.69 6.19 -3.88
C PRO A 162 -7.73 6.54 -4.94
N VAL A 163 -7.75 5.77 -6.03
CA VAL A 163 -8.72 5.91 -7.11
C VAL A 163 -9.29 4.55 -7.49
N PHE A 164 -10.56 4.56 -7.89
CA PHE A 164 -11.22 3.43 -8.52
C PHE A 164 -11.47 3.75 -9.99
N LEU A 165 -11.00 2.87 -10.88
CA LEU A 165 -11.13 3.02 -12.32
C LEU A 165 -11.87 1.81 -12.90
N GLU A 166 -12.90 2.07 -13.69
CA GLU A 166 -13.63 1.07 -14.47
C GLU A 166 -14.06 1.67 -15.81
N GLY A 167 -14.44 0.84 -16.77
CA GLY A 167 -14.85 1.29 -18.11
C GLY A 167 -13.72 1.87 -18.97
N TYR A 168 -12.45 1.62 -18.60
CA TYR A 168 -11.30 2.00 -19.41
C TYR A 168 -10.95 0.94 -20.46
N THR A 169 -10.23 1.35 -21.49
CA THR A 169 -9.52 0.44 -22.40
C THR A 169 -8.04 0.48 -22.09
N ALA A 170 -7.42 -0.67 -21.84
CA ALA A 170 -5.97 -0.77 -21.68
C ALA A 170 -5.29 -0.70 -23.06
N ALA A 171 -4.38 0.26 -23.22
CA ALA A 171 -3.63 0.48 -24.45
C ALA A 171 -2.12 0.40 -24.19
N GLN A 172 -1.40 -0.29 -25.08
CA GLN A 172 0.05 -0.35 -25.05
C GLN A 172 0.62 0.89 -25.77
N GLU A 173 1.41 1.69 -25.07
CA GLU A 173 2.09 2.89 -25.58
C GLU A 173 3.60 2.68 -25.58
N GLY A 174 4.16 2.19 -26.69
CA GLY A 174 5.56 1.78 -26.73
C GLY A 174 5.84 0.70 -25.69
N GLU A 175 6.76 0.95 -24.77
CA GLU A 175 7.08 0.05 -23.65
C GLU A 175 6.14 0.23 -22.43
N GLY A 176 5.30 1.27 -22.42
CA GLY A 176 4.40 1.59 -21.30
C GLY A 176 2.96 1.12 -21.50
N LEU A 177 2.20 1.12 -20.41
CA LEU A 177 0.77 0.83 -20.39
C LEU A 177 -0.01 2.11 -20.06
N ALA A 178 -1.15 2.32 -20.70
CA ALA A 178 -2.08 3.41 -20.41
C ALA A 178 -3.52 2.91 -20.31
N PHE A 179 -4.33 3.60 -19.50
CA PHE A 179 -5.77 3.43 -19.45
C PHE A 179 -6.42 4.59 -20.20
N VAL A 180 -7.21 4.27 -21.22
CA VAL A 180 -8.03 5.21 -21.98
C VAL A 180 -9.42 5.25 -21.37
N LEU A 181 -9.80 6.39 -20.78
CA LEU A 181 -11.08 6.58 -20.09
C LEU A 181 -11.59 8.00 -20.38
N ALA A 182 -12.88 8.14 -20.70
CA ALA A 182 -13.54 9.43 -20.92
C ALA A 182 -12.80 10.36 -21.91
N GLY A 183 -12.13 9.80 -22.92
CA GLY A 183 -11.36 10.54 -23.94
C GLY A 183 -9.98 11.03 -23.47
N GLY A 184 -9.56 10.70 -22.26
CA GLY A 184 -8.23 10.96 -21.73
C GLY A 184 -7.39 9.68 -21.60
N GLU A 185 -6.07 9.86 -21.56
CA GLU A 185 -5.08 8.81 -21.33
C GLU A 185 -4.45 8.98 -19.96
N LEU A 186 -4.50 7.94 -19.14
CA LEU A 186 -3.84 7.86 -17.85
C LEU A 186 -2.75 6.79 -17.89
N ALA A 187 -1.48 7.21 -17.81
CA ALA A 187 -0.38 6.25 -17.77
C ALA A 187 -0.46 5.36 -16.53
N VAL A 188 -0.13 4.09 -16.72
CA VAL A 188 -0.03 3.10 -15.67
C VAL A 188 1.45 2.91 -15.30
N ASP A 189 1.75 3.04 -14.02
CA ASP A 189 3.09 2.83 -13.46
C ASP A 189 3.26 1.35 -13.06
N THR A 190 3.52 0.50 -14.06
CA THR A 190 3.71 -0.94 -13.87
C THR A 190 5.02 -1.28 -13.15
N ASP A 191 6.01 -0.38 -13.17
CA ASP A 191 7.31 -0.55 -12.50
C ASP A 191 7.18 -0.52 -10.98
N ARG A 192 6.08 0.04 -10.46
CA ARG A 192 5.74 0.06 -9.03
C ARG A 192 4.95 -1.15 -8.55
N ILE A 193 4.62 -2.10 -9.44
CA ILE A 193 3.96 -3.34 -9.03
C ILE A 193 4.98 -4.20 -8.28
N PRO A 194 4.77 -4.53 -7.00
CA PRO A 194 5.74 -5.30 -6.25
C PRO A 194 5.79 -6.74 -6.75
N VAL A 195 6.99 -7.27 -6.94
CA VAL A 195 7.24 -8.71 -7.24
C VAL A 195 6.99 -9.63 -6.03
N ALA A 196 6.27 -9.13 -5.03
CA ALA A 196 5.92 -9.81 -3.80
C ALA A 196 4.46 -10.31 -3.78
N GLY A 197 3.72 -10.19 -4.88
CA GLY A 197 2.32 -10.62 -4.95
C GLY A 197 1.93 -11.17 -6.33
N PRO A 198 0.66 -11.59 -6.48
CA PRO A 198 0.13 -12.13 -7.73
C PRO A 198 -0.25 -11.06 -8.77
N LEU A 199 -0.18 -9.78 -8.42
CA LEU A 199 -0.43 -8.68 -9.35
C LEU A 199 0.73 -8.57 -10.34
N THR A 200 0.44 -8.59 -11.65
CA THR A 200 1.46 -8.47 -12.71
C THR A 200 1.06 -7.42 -13.75
N PRO A 201 2.01 -6.83 -14.49
CA PRO A 201 1.70 -5.91 -15.59
C PRO A 201 0.72 -6.50 -16.61
N GLU A 202 0.82 -7.80 -16.93
CA GLU A 202 -0.07 -8.48 -17.87
C GLU A 202 -1.49 -8.63 -17.31
N ALA A 203 -1.63 -8.82 -16.00
CA ALA A 203 -2.93 -8.84 -15.35
C ALA A 203 -3.59 -7.44 -15.39
N VAL A 204 -2.79 -6.38 -15.19
CA VAL A 204 -3.24 -4.99 -15.30
C VAL A 204 -3.63 -4.62 -16.73
N ALA A 205 -2.90 -5.11 -17.74
CA ALA A 205 -3.26 -4.88 -19.14
C ALA A 205 -4.57 -5.61 -19.55
N LYS A 206 -4.98 -6.65 -18.81
CA LYS A 206 -6.17 -7.47 -19.08
C LYS A 206 -7.31 -7.23 -18.09
N SER A 207 -7.20 -6.21 -17.24
CA SER A 207 -8.19 -5.96 -16.20
C SER A 207 -9.38 -5.15 -16.68
N ALA A 208 -10.53 -5.40 -16.06
CA ALA A 208 -11.76 -4.66 -16.30
C ALA A 208 -11.97 -3.51 -15.30
N ALA A 209 -11.36 -3.62 -14.12
CA ALA A 209 -11.35 -2.59 -13.10
C ALA A 209 -10.00 -2.56 -12.37
N CYS A 210 -9.65 -1.38 -11.85
CA CYS A 210 -8.41 -1.15 -11.11
C CYS A 210 -8.67 -0.27 -9.88
N VAL A 211 -8.21 -0.75 -8.73
CA VAL A 211 -7.96 0.09 -7.55
C VAL A 211 -6.50 0.47 -7.59
N GLY A 212 -6.21 1.77 -7.56
CA GLY A 212 -4.84 2.28 -7.69
C GLY A 212 -4.59 3.55 -6.89
N LEU A 213 -3.36 4.05 -6.99
CA LEU A 213 -2.95 5.35 -6.45
C LEU A 213 -2.69 6.30 -7.61
N LEU A 214 -3.42 7.40 -7.67
CA LEU A 214 -3.10 8.52 -8.54
C LEU A 214 -1.89 9.26 -7.97
N ARG A 215 -0.83 9.35 -8.77
CA ARG A 215 0.44 9.99 -8.39
C ARG A 215 0.84 11.01 -9.44
N TRP A 216 1.51 12.07 -9.00
CA TRP A 216 2.20 12.99 -9.90
C TRP A 216 3.65 12.55 -10.05
N ASP A 217 4.06 12.22 -11.27
CA ASP A 217 5.44 11.84 -11.56
C ASP A 217 5.88 12.30 -12.95
N ALA A 218 7.09 12.86 -13.03
CA ALA A 218 7.69 13.36 -14.26
C ALA A 218 6.77 14.30 -15.08
N GLY A 219 6.05 15.20 -14.40
CA GLY A 219 5.23 16.23 -15.06
C GLY A 219 3.86 15.76 -15.56
N ARG A 220 3.43 14.55 -15.19
CA ARG A 220 2.11 14.01 -15.55
C ARG A 220 1.52 13.17 -14.42
N PHE A 221 0.21 12.99 -14.46
CA PHE A 221 -0.46 12.01 -13.62
C PHE A 221 -0.22 10.59 -14.13
N ARG A 222 -0.04 9.66 -13.20
CA ARG A 222 0.04 8.22 -13.43
C ARG A 222 -0.76 7.49 -12.38
N VAL A 223 -1.27 6.31 -12.71
CA VAL A 223 -1.89 5.38 -11.75
C VAL A 223 -0.91 4.27 -11.41
N GLN A 224 -0.63 4.08 -10.12
CA GLN A 224 0.03 2.87 -9.62
C GLN A 224 -1.05 1.84 -9.26
N PRO A 225 -1.09 0.67 -9.90
CA PRO A 225 -2.05 -0.38 -9.56
C PRO A 225 -1.79 -0.96 -8.16
N LEU A 226 -2.84 -1.07 -7.35
CA LEU A 226 -2.81 -1.80 -6.06
C LEU A 226 -3.58 -3.12 -6.15
N ALA A 227 -4.67 -3.13 -6.90
CA ALA A 227 -5.46 -4.31 -7.20
C ALA A 227 -6.14 -4.19 -8.56
N VAL A 228 -6.40 -5.33 -9.20
CA VAL A 228 -7.19 -5.40 -10.44
C VAL A 228 -8.20 -6.53 -10.43
N GLU A 229 -9.35 -6.31 -11.05
CA GLU A 229 -10.29 -7.38 -11.42
C GLU A 229 -9.96 -7.86 -12.83
N THR A 230 -9.68 -9.15 -12.97
CA THR A 230 -9.42 -9.80 -14.26
C THR A 230 -10.13 -11.15 -14.36
N ALA A 231 -10.18 -11.73 -15.54
CA ALA A 231 -10.77 -13.05 -15.76
C ALA A 231 -9.68 -14.14 -15.69
N VAL A 232 -9.69 -14.96 -14.64
CA VAL A 232 -8.84 -16.14 -14.53
C VAL A 232 -9.68 -17.38 -14.84
N ARG A 233 -9.30 -18.14 -15.89
CA ARG A 233 -10.06 -19.31 -16.35
C ARG A 233 -11.56 -19.02 -16.56
N ARG A 234 -11.86 -17.86 -17.15
CA ARG A 234 -13.22 -17.34 -17.41
C ARG A 234 -14.05 -17.02 -16.16
N LYS A 235 -13.44 -16.95 -14.97
CA LYS A 235 -14.09 -16.47 -13.75
C LYS A 235 -13.47 -15.13 -13.33
N PRO A 236 -14.27 -14.14 -12.92
CA PRO A 236 -13.76 -12.93 -12.30
C PRO A 236 -12.91 -13.30 -11.08
N ALA A 237 -11.73 -12.68 -10.99
CA ALA A 237 -10.82 -12.83 -9.87
C ALA A 237 -10.13 -11.48 -9.61
N ALA A 238 -10.08 -11.10 -8.33
CA ALA A 238 -9.33 -9.96 -7.88
C ALA A 238 -7.87 -10.37 -7.59
N LEU A 239 -6.92 -9.59 -8.10
CA LEU A 239 -5.50 -9.76 -7.84
C LEU A 239 -4.99 -8.52 -7.12
N HIS A 240 -4.43 -8.71 -5.92
CA HIS A 240 -3.96 -7.63 -5.06
C HIS A 240 -2.45 -7.71 -4.86
N ALA A 241 -1.77 -6.57 -4.80
CA ALA A 241 -0.35 -6.50 -4.44
C ALA A 241 -0.05 -7.15 -3.07
N GLY A 242 -0.97 -7.01 -2.11
CA GLY A 242 -0.87 -7.56 -0.75
C GLY A 242 -1.46 -8.96 -0.56
N ALA A 243 -1.91 -9.66 -1.61
CA ALA A 243 -2.67 -10.92 -1.45
C ALA A 243 -1.89 -12.04 -0.75
N TRP A 244 -0.56 -12.01 -0.77
CA TRP A 244 0.29 -13.03 -0.13
C TRP A 244 0.69 -12.67 1.31
N ALA A 245 0.21 -11.56 1.86
CA ALA A 245 0.67 -11.06 3.15
C ALA A 245 0.30 -12.00 4.32
N GLY A 246 -0.87 -12.65 4.26
CA GLY A 246 -1.29 -13.71 5.20
C GLY A 246 -0.70 -15.10 4.91
N GLY A 247 0.18 -15.22 3.91
CA GLY A 247 0.64 -16.48 3.34
C GLY A 247 -0.07 -16.82 2.03
N THR A 248 0.50 -17.75 1.26
CA THR A 248 0.01 -18.08 -0.08
C THR A 248 0.00 -19.57 -0.38
N ALA A 249 -1.06 -20.02 -1.06
CA ALA A 249 -1.13 -21.36 -1.67
C ALA A 249 -0.45 -21.41 -3.05
N ASP A 250 -0.01 -20.26 -3.58
CA ASP A 250 0.77 -20.21 -4.80
C ASP A 250 2.14 -20.86 -4.61
N LYS A 251 2.52 -21.78 -5.51
CA LYS A 251 3.77 -22.54 -5.38
C LYS A 251 5.02 -21.67 -5.46
N ALA A 252 4.99 -20.61 -6.27
CA ALA A 252 6.12 -19.70 -6.41
C ALA A 252 6.24 -18.81 -5.18
N GLY A 253 5.12 -18.29 -4.69
CA GLY A 253 5.05 -17.53 -3.44
C GLY A 253 5.52 -18.35 -2.22
N ALA A 254 5.01 -19.58 -2.05
CA ALA A 254 5.37 -20.45 -0.94
C ALA A 254 6.87 -20.83 -0.94
N LYS A 255 7.46 -21.04 -2.13
CA LYS A 255 8.91 -21.31 -2.25
C LYS A 255 9.75 -20.09 -1.85
N ALA A 256 9.36 -18.90 -2.29
CA ALA A 256 10.05 -17.66 -1.94
C ALA A 256 9.93 -17.34 -0.44
N GLU A 257 8.77 -17.55 0.17
CA GLU A 257 8.57 -17.44 1.62
C GLU A 257 9.48 -18.38 2.44
N LYS A 258 9.59 -19.64 2.01
CA LYS A 258 10.47 -20.61 2.68
C LYS A 258 11.93 -20.18 2.62
N ALA A 259 12.42 -19.75 1.45
CA ALA A 259 13.80 -19.31 1.29
C ALA A 259 14.14 -18.11 2.20
N ALA A 260 13.22 -17.15 2.34
CA ALA A 260 13.41 -16.00 3.22
C ALA A 260 13.43 -16.39 4.71
N THR A 261 12.61 -17.37 5.09
CA THR A 261 12.58 -17.90 6.47
C THR A 261 13.91 -18.52 6.85
N ASP A 262 14.47 -19.35 5.96
CA ASP A 262 15.77 -20.01 6.17
C ASP A 262 16.90 -18.97 6.29
N ALA A 263 16.91 -17.95 5.42
CA ALA A 263 17.89 -16.87 5.47
C ALA A 263 17.81 -16.05 6.78
N ALA A 264 16.60 -15.68 7.21
CA ALA A 264 16.39 -14.94 8.45
C ALA A 264 16.81 -15.75 9.69
N ALA A 265 16.55 -17.06 9.70
CA ALA A 265 16.95 -17.94 10.80
C ALA A 265 18.48 -17.98 10.96
N VAL A 266 19.21 -18.17 9.86
CA VAL A 266 20.68 -18.18 9.85
C VAL A 266 21.26 -16.85 10.34
N LEU A 267 20.68 -15.72 9.91
CA LEU A 267 21.14 -14.39 10.34
C LEU A 267 20.89 -14.14 11.82
N ARG A 268 19.70 -14.50 12.34
CA ARG A 268 19.39 -14.40 13.77
C ARG A 268 20.33 -15.27 14.61
N GLU A 269 20.62 -16.49 14.17
CA GLU A 269 21.56 -17.37 14.85
C GLU A 269 22.96 -16.75 14.92
N ARG A 270 23.48 -16.24 13.80
CA ARG A 270 24.79 -15.59 13.73
C ARG A 270 24.85 -14.34 14.61
N ALA A 271 23.83 -13.49 14.58
CA ALA A 271 23.74 -12.31 15.44
C ALA A 271 23.69 -12.70 16.93
N GLY A 272 22.91 -13.72 17.29
CA GLY A 272 22.82 -14.22 18.65
C GLY A 272 24.12 -14.85 19.17
N ARG A 273 24.99 -15.36 18.29
CA ARG A 273 26.36 -15.80 18.67
C ARG A 273 27.31 -14.63 18.88
N LEU A 274 27.15 -13.55 18.11
CA LEU A 274 27.96 -12.33 18.24
C LEU A 274 27.63 -11.55 19.52
N LEU A 275 26.36 -11.48 19.91
CA LEU A 275 25.90 -10.79 21.12
C LEU A 275 26.20 -11.55 22.43
N ARG A 276 26.64 -12.80 22.35
CA ARG A 276 27.02 -13.65 23.50
C ARG A 276 28.53 -13.63 23.80
N LYS A 277 29.28 -12.79 23.10
CA LYS A 277 30.68 -12.47 23.38
C LYS A 277 30.79 -11.06 23.93
#